data_AF-A0A395L420-F1
#
_entry.id   AF-A0A395L420-F1
#
_cell.length_a   1.000
_cell.length_b   1.000
_cell.length_c   1.000
_cell.angle_alpha   90.00
_cell.angle_beta   90.00
_cell.angle_gamma   90.00
#
_symmetry.space_group_name_H-M   'P 1'
#
loop_
_entity.id
_entity.type
_entity.pdbx_description
1 polymer ?
#
loop_
_entity_poly.entity_id
_entity_poly.type
_entity_poly.pdbx_seq_one_letter_code
_entity_poly.pdbx_strand_id
1 'polypeptide(L)'
;MLIAIWFSSNSVKGKAALQLSREIGVQYKTAWVLLMKLREAITWRREEMRLDGEFEIDGKYAGGHIRPENKAEDRIDRRLKKYQNMKRLCALAIRQRGLGGQTFTRIIRDEDSNAAWAAVRVAGDNGLCGRAWQL
;
A
#
# COMPACT_ATOMS: atom_id res chain seq x y z
N MET A 1 -10.56 -13.79 -21.31
CA MET A 1 -9.51 -13.35 -20.36
C MET A 1 -8.86 -12.02 -20.74
N LEU A 2 -8.39 -11.87 -21.99
CA LEU A 2 -7.72 -10.64 -22.47
C LEU A 2 -8.53 -9.35 -22.27
N ILE A 3 -9.83 -9.40 -22.56
CA ILE A 3 -10.75 -8.26 -22.39
C ILE A 3 -10.77 -7.75 -20.95
N ALA A 4 -10.73 -8.65 -19.97
CA ALA A 4 -10.74 -8.26 -18.56
C ALA A 4 -9.43 -7.61 -18.11
N ILE A 5 -8.29 -8.01 -18.68
CA ILE A 5 -7.00 -7.35 -18.45
C ILE A 5 -7.09 -5.92 -19.00
N TRP A 6 -7.59 -5.74 -20.22
CA TRP A 6 -7.76 -4.42 -20.82
C TRP A 6 -8.65 -3.51 -19.96
N PHE A 7 -9.81 -3.99 -19.52
CA PHE A 7 -10.70 -3.23 -18.65
C PHE A 7 -10.08 -2.92 -17.28
N SER A 8 -9.29 -3.85 -16.71
CA SER A 8 -8.62 -3.64 -15.44
C SER A 8 -7.50 -2.60 -15.55
N SER A 9 -6.68 -2.67 -16.61
CA SER A 9 -5.54 -1.76 -16.82
C SER A 9 -5.98 -0.33 -17.14
N ASN A 10 -7.09 -0.15 -17.86
CA ASN A 10 -7.63 1.18 -18.15
C ASN A 10 -8.35 1.84 -16.97
N SER A 11 -8.60 1.10 -15.88
CA SER A 11 -9.35 1.62 -14.74
C SER A 11 -8.43 2.16 -13.64
N VAL A 12 -8.41 3.49 -13.48
CA VAL A 12 -7.55 4.18 -12.50
C VAL A 12 -7.86 3.79 -11.04
N LYS A 13 -9.13 3.47 -10.72
CA LYS A 13 -9.58 3.14 -9.35
C LYS A 13 -9.79 1.64 -9.12
N GLY A 14 -9.53 0.81 -10.13
CA GLY A 14 -9.93 -0.59 -10.17
C GLY A 14 -11.43 -0.78 -10.45
N LYS A 15 -11.79 -1.95 -11.01
CA LYS A 15 -13.19 -2.28 -11.32
C LYS A 15 -13.83 -3.17 -10.28
N ALA A 16 -15.10 -2.91 -10.01
CA ALA A 16 -15.96 -3.80 -9.25
C ALA A 16 -16.31 -5.04 -10.09
N ALA A 17 -16.41 -6.21 -9.45
CA ALA A 17 -16.73 -7.47 -10.14
C ALA A 17 -18.09 -7.44 -10.85
N LEU A 18 -19.08 -6.75 -10.27
CA LEU A 18 -20.39 -6.57 -10.89
C LEU A 18 -20.32 -5.74 -12.18
N GLN A 19 -19.50 -4.68 -12.18
CA GLN A 19 -19.30 -3.86 -13.37
C GLN A 19 -18.59 -4.67 -14.47
N LEU A 20 -17.54 -5.41 -14.11
CA LEU A 20 -16.83 -6.27 -15.05
C LEU A 20 -17.74 -7.36 -15.64
N SER A 21 -18.62 -7.94 -14.82
CA SER A 21 -19.63 -8.91 -15.25
C SER A 21 -20.57 -8.34 -16.32
N ARG A 22 -21.02 -7.08 -16.16
CA ARG A 22 -21.86 -6.39 -17.15
C ARG A 22 -21.12 -6.05 -18.43
N GLU A 23 -19.86 -5.65 -18.34
CA GLU A 23 -19.03 -5.27 -19.49
C GLU A 23 -18.61 -6.46 -20.37
N ILE A 24 -18.38 -7.63 -19.77
CA ILE A 24 -17.90 -8.83 -20.48
C ILE A 24 -19.05 -9.83 -20.74
N GLY A 25 -20.19 -9.68 -20.08
CA GLY A 25 -21.35 -10.59 -20.23
C GLY A 25 -21.16 -11.95 -19.55
N VAL A 26 -20.37 -12.02 -18.47
CA VAL A 26 -20.12 -13.26 -17.72
C VAL A 26 -20.84 -13.27 -16.38
N GLN A 27 -21.07 -14.45 -15.80
CA GLN A 27 -21.61 -14.55 -14.44
C GLN A 27 -20.71 -13.83 -13.43
N TYR A 28 -21.33 -13.19 -12.44
CA TYR A 28 -20.63 -12.46 -11.37
C TYR A 28 -19.50 -13.26 -10.70
N LYS A 29 -19.75 -14.55 -10.40
CA LYS A 29 -18.76 -15.43 -9.77
C LYS A 29 -17.48 -15.54 -10.62
N THR A 30 -17.64 -15.70 -11.93
CA THR A 30 -16.52 -15.79 -12.88
C THR A 30 -15.74 -14.47 -12.96
N ALA A 31 -16.44 -13.33 -13.04
CA ALA A 31 -15.80 -12.01 -13.03
C ALA A 31 -15.01 -11.76 -11.75
N TRP A 32 -15.54 -12.20 -10.60
CA TRP A 32 -14.90 -12.07 -9.31
C TRP A 32 -13.61 -12.91 -9.21
N VAL A 33 -13.67 -14.19 -9.59
CA VAL A 33 -12.49 -15.08 -9.60
C VAL A 33 -11.41 -14.53 -10.52
N LEU A 34 -11.80 -14.01 -11.68
CA LEU A 34 -10.86 -13.46 -12.64
C LEU A 34 -10.16 -12.20 -12.10
N LEU A 35 -10.89 -11.28 -11.46
CA LEU A 35 -10.28 -10.12 -10.79
C LEU A 35 -9.36 -10.52 -9.64
N MET A 36 -9.73 -11.55 -8.86
CA MET A 36 -8.87 -12.08 -7.80
C MET A 36 -7.55 -12.61 -8.36
N LYS A 37 -7.60 -13.39 -9.44
CA LYS A 37 -6.40 -13.94 -10.09
C LYS A 37 -5.49 -12.85 -10.68
N LEU A 38 -6.08 -11.81 -11.26
CA LEU A 38 -5.30 -10.66 -11.74
C LEU A 38 -4.60 -9.92 -10.59
N ARG A 39 -5.29 -9.71 -9.47
CA ARG A 39 -4.70 -9.06 -8.29
C ARG A 39 -3.61 -9.93 -7.67
N GLU A 40 -3.83 -11.24 -7.58
CA GLU A 40 -2.85 -12.21 -7.11
C GLU A 40 -1.56 -12.16 -7.96
N ALA A 41 -1.69 -12.16 -9.29
CA ALA A 41 -0.55 -12.04 -10.20
C ALA A 41 0.19 -10.69 -10.06
N ILE A 42 -0.53 -9.58 -9.86
CA ILE A 42 0.08 -8.27 -9.61
C ILE A 42 0.83 -8.25 -8.28
N THR A 43 0.25 -8.84 -7.23
CA THR A 43 0.89 -8.95 -5.91
C THR A 43 2.16 -9.80 -6.00
N TRP A 44 2.11 -10.96 -6.66
CA TRP A 44 3.27 -11.82 -6.87
C TRP A 44 4.43 -11.06 -7.54
N ARG A 45 4.14 -10.35 -8.64
CA ARG A 45 5.14 -9.51 -9.32
C ARG A 45 5.71 -8.41 -8.42
N ARG A 46 4.92 -7.86 -7.50
CA ARG A 46 5.39 -6.84 -6.56
C ARG A 46 6.29 -7.43 -5.49
N GLU A 47 6.04 -8.64 -5.01
CA GLU A 47 6.88 -9.29 -3.99
C GLU A 47 8.29 -9.58 -4.49
N GLU A 48 8.45 -9.92 -5.77
CA GLU A 48 9.77 -10.12 -6.40
C GLU A 48 10.50 -8.82 -6.75
N MET A 49 9.84 -7.67 -6.62
CA MET A 49 10.39 -6.38 -7.02
C MET A 49 11.47 -5.91 -6.04
N ARG A 50 12.68 -5.67 -6.54
CA ARG A 50 13.79 -5.05 -5.80
C ARG A 50 14.00 -3.62 -6.29
N LEU A 51 14.24 -2.70 -5.36
CA LEU A 51 14.50 -1.30 -5.65
C LEU A 51 15.97 -1.00 -5.34
N ASP A 52 16.66 -0.34 -6.27
CA ASP A 52 18.06 0.03 -6.14
C ASP A 52 18.23 1.56 -6.19
N GLY A 53 19.24 2.09 -5.50
CA GLY A 53 19.57 3.52 -5.54
C GLY A 53 18.72 4.40 -4.62
N GLU A 54 18.36 5.60 -5.07
CA GLU A 54 17.61 6.57 -4.26
C GLU A 54 16.09 6.34 -4.34
N PHE A 55 15.43 6.34 -3.19
CA PHE A 55 13.98 6.18 -3.09
C PHE A 55 13.39 7.14 -2.06
N GLU A 56 12.15 7.53 -2.33
CA GLU A 56 11.30 8.31 -1.43
C GLU A 56 10.33 7.36 -0.73
N ILE A 57 10.12 7.58 0.55
CA ILE A 57 9.18 6.81 1.37
C ILE A 57 8.11 7.78 1.87
N ASP A 58 6.86 7.53 1.49
CA ASP A 58 5.69 8.20 2.04
C ASP A 58 4.88 7.21 2.90
N GLY A 59 4.40 7.67 4.04
CA GLY A 59 3.69 6.84 5.02
C GLY A 59 2.32 7.40 5.35
N LYS A 60 1.27 6.64 5.00
CA LYS A 60 -0.10 6.99 5.36
C LYS A 60 -0.61 6.11 6.49
N TYR A 61 -0.95 6.75 7.61
CA TYR A 61 -1.58 6.08 8.73
C TYR A 61 -3.08 5.87 8.46
N ALA A 62 -3.52 4.61 8.56
CA ALA A 62 -4.91 4.20 8.42
C ALA A 62 -5.36 3.40 9.66
N GLY A 63 -6.57 3.68 10.13
CA GLY A 63 -7.14 3.01 11.31
C GLY A 63 -6.81 3.70 12.64
N GLY A 64 -7.24 3.07 13.75
CA GLY A 64 -7.01 3.59 15.10
C GLY A 64 -7.63 4.98 15.38
N HIS A 65 -8.78 5.27 14.74
CA HIS A 65 -9.55 6.46 15.08
C HIS A 65 -10.08 6.34 16.51
N ILE A 66 -9.70 7.29 17.36
CA ILE A 66 -10.19 7.39 18.73
C ILE A 66 -11.19 8.53 18.72
N ARG A 67 -12.43 8.22 19.10
CA ARG A 67 -13.50 9.20 19.22
C ARG A 67 -13.05 10.26 20.24
N PRO A 68 -13.02 11.55 19.87
CA PRO A 68 -12.69 12.60 20.82
C PRO A 68 -13.82 12.74 21.84
N GLU A 69 -13.47 13.12 23.06
CA GLU A 69 -14.46 13.44 24.08
C GLU A 69 -15.19 14.75 23.74
N ASN A 70 -16.46 14.85 24.16
CA ASN A 70 -17.30 15.99 23.81
C ASN A 70 -16.81 17.29 24.46
N LYS A 71 -16.31 17.22 25.69
CA LYS A 71 -15.70 18.35 26.40
C LYS A 71 -14.28 18.60 25.89
N ALA A 72 -13.94 19.86 25.64
CA ALA A 72 -12.63 20.23 25.10
C ALA A 72 -11.47 19.93 26.06
N GLU A 73 -11.70 20.08 27.37
CA GLU A 73 -10.73 19.85 28.44
C GLU A 73 -10.32 18.38 28.56
N ASP A 74 -11.25 17.46 28.28
CA ASP A 74 -11.03 16.01 28.34
C ASP A 74 -10.46 15.44 27.02
N ARG A 75 -10.13 16.30 26.04
CA ARG A 75 -9.59 15.85 24.74
C ARG A 75 -8.14 15.40 24.91
N ILE A 76 -8.01 14.09 24.97
CA ILE A 76 -6.74 13.39 24.94
C ILE A 76 -6.00 13.64 23.61
N ASP A 77 -4.70 13.95 23.67
CA ASP A 77 -3.86 14.02 22.48
C ASP A 77 -3.60 12.61 21.90
N ARG A 78 -4.26 12.32 20.78
CA ARG A 78 -4.25 11.02 20.10
C ARG A 78 -2.94 10.72 19.36
N ARG A 79 -2.00 11.67 19.30
CA ARG A 79 -0.68 11.47 18.68
C ARG A 79 0.26 10.68 19.59
N LEU A 80 0.12 10.87 20.91
CA LEU A 80 0.99 10.26 21.90
C LEU A 80 0.78 8.74 21.97
N LYS A 81 1.88 7.98 21.91
CA LYS A 81 1.91 6.51 21.91
C LYS A 81 1.09 5.87 23.04
N LYS A 82 1.05 6.51 24.21
CA LYS A 82 0.26 6.10 25.39
C LYS A 82 -1.25 6.00 25.16
N TYR A 83 -1.80 6.76 24.21
CA TYR A 83 -3.23 6.77 23.91
C TYR A 83 -3.56 6.09 22.58
N GLN A 84 -2.56 5.58 21.87
CA GLN A 84 -2.79 4.93 20.60
C GLN A 84 -3.37 3.53 20.81
N ASN A 85 -4.40 3.20 20.02
CA ASN A 85 -4.79 1.82 19.84
C ASN A 85 -3.80 1.16 18.88
N MET A 86 -3.27 -0.02 19.23
CA MET A 86 -2.39 -0.89 18.41
C MET A 86 -3.05 -1.39 17.08
N LYS A 87 -4.15 -0.76 16.67
CA LYS A 87 -4.91 -0.99 15.43
C LYS A 87 -4.55 0.01 14.33
N ARG A 88 -3.62 0.94 14.58
CA ARG A 88 -3.08 1.81 13.53
C ARG A 88 -2.19 0.99 12.61
N LEU A 89 -2.40 1.14 11.32
CA LEU A 89 -1.60 0.53 10.28
C LEU A 89 -0.96 1.65 9.46
N CYS A 90 0.34 1.57 9.23
CA CYS A 90 1.04 2.46 8.33
C CYS A 90 1.10 1.80 6.95
N ALA A 91 0.45 2.39 5.96
CA ALA A 91 0.64 2.04 4.56
C ALA A 91 1.81 2.86 4.02
N LEU A 92 2.94 2.22 3.78
CA LEU A 92 4.13 2.84 3.21
C LEU A 92 4.12 2.69 1.69
N ALA A 93 4.20 3.79 0.98
CA ALA A 93 4.48 3.85 -0.44
C ALA A 93 5.96 4.22 -0.64
N ILE A 94 6.71 3.34 -1.27
CA ILE A 94 8.13 3.53 -1.57
C ILE A 94 8.26 3.70 -3.08
N ARG A 95 8.86 4.81 -3.51
CA ARG A 95 9.04 5.13 -4.92
C ARG A 95 10.51 5.36 -5.22
N GLN A 96 11.07 4.61 -6.16
CA GLN A 96 12.42 4.83 -6.66
C GLN A 96 12.46 6.12 -7.49
N ARG A 97 13.48 6.95 -7.29
CA ARG A 97 13.73 8.15 -8.10
C ARG A 97 14.33 7.77 -9.45
N GLY A 98 13.91 8.48 -10.51
CA GLY A 98 14.41 8.30 -11.87
C GLY A 98 13.31 8.01 -12.91
N LEU A 99 13.67 8.14 -14.19
CA LEU A 99 12.79 7.79 -15.31
C LEU A 99 12.57 6.27 -15.31
N GLY A 100 11.30 5.85 -15.17
CA GLY A 100 10.94 4.43 -15.01
C GLY A 100 10.98 3.92 -13.56
N GLY A 101 11.12 4.82 -12.57
CA GLY A 101 11.12 4.47 -11.16
C GLY A 101 9.90 3.65 -10.74
N GLN A 102 10.16 2.48 -10.16
CA GLN A 102 9.12 1.56 -9.72
C GLN A 102 8.58 2.00 -8.35
N THR A 103 7.31 1.68 -8.10
CA THR A 103 6.65 1.99 -6.82
C THR A 103 6.18 0.71 -6.17
N PHE A 104 6.59 0.52 -4.93
CA PHE A 104 6.20 -0.61 -4.10
C PHE A 104 5.41 -0.10 -2.88
N THR A 105 4.51 -0.93 -2.35
CA THR A 105 3.68 -0.55 -1.20
C THR A 105 3.68 -1.67 -0.18
N ARG A 106 3.93 -1.35 1.09
CA ARG A 106 3.93 -2.31 2.20
C ARG A 106 3.13 -1.79 3.38
N ILE A 107 2.42 -2.69 4.04
CA ILE A 107 1.67 -2.36 5.26
C ILE A 107 2.54 -2.75 6.46
N ILE A 108 2.81 -1.79 7.34
CA ILE A 108 3.53 -1.99 8.60
C ILE A 108 2.58 -1.70 9.76
N ARG A 109 2.73 -2.45 10.84
CA ARG A 109 1.94 -2.30 12.07
C ARG A 109 2.61 -1.40 13.11
N ASP A 110 3.92 -1.27 13.02
CA ASP A 110 4.72 -0.44 13.92
C ASP A 110 4.92 0.96 13.35
N GLU A 111 4.98 1.93 14.24
CA GLU A 111 5.21 3.34 13.95
C GLU A 111 6.71 3.69 13.92
N ASP A 112 7.58 2.71 14.19
CA ASP A 112 9.03 2.93 14.26
C ASP A 112 9.65 3.14 12.86
N SER A 113 10.46 4.21 12.74
CA SER A 113 11.28 4.47 11.56
C SER A 113 12.20 3.29 11.23
N ASN A 114 12.69 2.56 12.23
CA ASN A 114 13.50 1.36 12.01
C ASN A 114 12.71 0.22 11.35
N ALA A 115 11.42 0.09 11.65
CA ALA A 115 10.55 -0.89 11.01
C ALA A 115 10.27 -0.51 9.54
N ALA A 116 10.10 0.78 9.25
CA ALA A 116 10.01 1.29 7.88
C ALA A 116 11.28 0.99 7.07
N TRP A 117 12.46 1.18 7.65
CA TRP A 117 13.74 0.82 7.02
C TRP A 117 13.95 -0.69 6.88
N ALA A 118 13.53 -1.50 7.85
CA ALA A 118 13.60 -2.96 7.76
C ALA A 118 12.73 -3.51 6.61
N ALA A 119 11.57 -2.89 6.37
CA ALA A 119 10.70 -3.24 5.26
C ALA A 119 11.34 -3.00 3.87
N VAL A 120 12.29 -2.06 3.79
CA VAL A 120 13.11 -1.78 2.61
C VAL A 120 14.31 -2.75 2.51
N ARG A 121 14.99 -3.03 3.64
CA ARG A 121 16.27 -3.77 3.68
C ARG A 121 16.22 -5.23 3.22
N VAL A 122 15.05 -5.87 3.19
CA VAL A 122 14.93 -7.26 2.69
C VAL A 122 15.25 -7.37 1.18
N ALA A 123 15.45 -6.26 0.48
CA ALA A 123 15.75 -6.24 -0.96
C ALA A 123 17.24 -6.20 -1.37
N GLY A 124 18.21 -6.02 -0.45
CA GLY A 124 19.61 -5.78 -0.86
C GLY A 124 20.68 -6.33 0.08
N ASP A 125 21.14 -7.56 -0.18
CA ASP A 125 22.53 -7.96 0.12
C ASP A 125 23.42 -7.37 -0.98
N ASN A 126 23.80 -6.12 -0.80
CA ASN A 126 25.07 -5.51 -1.21
C ASN A 126 24.92 -4.00 -1.01
N GLY A 127 25.76 -3.45 -0.15
CA GLY A 127 25.58 -2.10 0.39
C GLY A 127 25.53 -1.02 -0.69
N LEU A 128 24.47 -0.22 -0.70
CA LEU A 128 24.50 1.12 -1.28
C LEU A 128 23.62 2.10 -0.51
N CYS A 129 24.31 3.14 -0.03
CA CYS A 129 23.96 4.56 0.05
C CYS A 129 22.55 4.96 -0.45
N GLY A 130 21.56 5.01 0.44
CA GLY A 130 20.30 5.70 0.23
C GLY A 130 20.15 6.84 1.24
N ARG A 131 20.38 8.09 0.83
CA ARG A 131 20.11 9.27 1.67
C ARG A 131 18.62 9.57 1.65
N ALA A 132 17.90 9.20 2.70
CA ALA A 132 16.53 9.67 2.90
C ALA A 132 16.55 11.11 3.40
N TRP A 133 15.96 12.02 2.63
CA TRP A 133 15.56 13.31 3.15
C TRP A 133 14.19 13.15 3.80
N GLN A 134 14.16 13.16 5.13
CA GLN A 134 12.93 13.39 5.90
C GLN A 134 12.52 14.85 5.68
N LEU A 135 11.33 15.07 5.12
CA LEU A 135 10.58 16.32 5.28
C LEU A 135 9.67 16.22 6.50
#